data_AF-A0A7Z9UQ44-F1
#
_entry.id   AF-A0A7Z9UQ44-F1
#
_cell.length_a   1.000
_cell.length_b   1.000
_cell.length_c   1.000
_cell.angle_alpha   90.00
_cell.angle_beta   90.00
_cell.angle_gamma   90.00
#
_symmetry.space_group_name_H-M   'P 1'
#
loop_
_entity.id
_entity.type
_entity.pdbx_description
1 polymer ?
#
loop_
_entity_poly.entity_id
_entity_poly.type
_entity_poly.pdbx_seq_one_letter_code
_entity_poly.pdbx_strand_id
1 'polypeptide(L)'
;MGERLHEFYDWLHTLRPDQVIYEKLFNAPGRSALTLNAMTGVVILVAMQRGWEISSVSPMTIKKAVTGTGRASKKDMVEYIQKRYPEVTDHNEADALGIWLWYSEAE
;
A
#
# COMPACT_ATOMS: atom_id res chain seq x y z
N MET A 1 -1.02 12.87 16.94
CA MET A 1 -1.33 11.52 16.41
C MET A 1 -2.84 11.35 16.29
N GLY A 2 -3.60 11.56 17.36
CA GLY A 2 -5.07 11.49 17.33
C GLY A 2 -5.71 12.34 16.22
N GLU A 3 -5.35 13.62 16.11
CA GLU A 3 -5.86 14.51 15.05
C GLU A 3 -5.59 13.97 13.64
N ARG A 4 -4.35 13.58 13.33
CA ARG A 4 -3.99 12.99 12.03
C ARG A 4 -4.76 11.70 11.73
N LEU A 5 -5.02 10.86 12.73
CA LEU A 5 -5.83 9.65 12.54
C LEU A 5 -7.31 9.99 12.31
N HIS A 6 -7.82 11.04 12.96
CA HIS A 6 -9.17 11.53 12.74
C HIS A 6 -9.33 12.11 11.33
N GLU A 7 -8.42 12.96 10.89
CA GLU A 7 -8.39 13.50 9.52
C GLU A 7 -8.32 12.37 8.47
N PHE A 8 -7.48 11.37 8.73
CA PHE A 8 -7.37 10.20 7.86
C PHE A 8 -8.66 9.37 7.83
N TYR A 9 -9.29 9.16 8.98
CA TYR A 9 -10.59 8.49 9.09
C TYR A 9 -11.68 9.24 8.30
N ASP A 10 -11.80 10.55 8.48
CA ASP A 10 -12.76 11.39 7.76
C ASP A 10 -12.51 11.32 6.24
N TRP A 11 -11.25 11.39 5.83
CA TRP A 11 -10.87 11.26 4.43
C TRP A 11 -11.23 9.89 3.85
N LEU A 12 -10.96 8.78 4.57
CA LEU A 12 -11.39 7.44 4.14
C LEU A 12 -12.91 7.39 3.92
N HIS A 13 -13.69 8.09 4.75
CA HIS A 13 -15.14 8.14 4.58
C HIS A 13 -15.60 8.85 3.29
N THR A 14 -14.73 9.61 2.63
CA THR A 14 -15.05 10.21 1.32
C THR A 14 -14.90 9.23 0.16
N LEU A 15 -14.17 8.14 0.33
CA LEU A 15 -13.87 7.16 -0.71
C LEU A 15 -14.97 6.09 -0.84
N ARG A 16 -15.03 5.40 -1.99
CA ARG A 16 -15.87 4.22 -2.21
C ARG A 16 -15.18 3.18 -3.12
N PRO A 17 -14.03 2.61 -2.72
CA PRO A 17 -13.42 1.52 -3.44
C PRO A 17 -14.21 0.22 -3.25
N ASP A 18 -14.13 -0.67 -4.23
CA ASP A 18 -14.59 -2.05 -4.08
C ASP A 18 -13.57 -2.89 -3.29
N GLN A 19 -12.27 -2.60 -3.49
CA GLN A 19 -11.15 -3.32 -2.89
C GLN A 19 -10.12 -2.35 -2.29
N VAL A 20 -9.60 -2.69 -1.11
CA VAL A 20 -8.48 -2.02 -0.44
C VAL A 20 -7.33 -2.99 -0.28
N ILE A 21 -6.12 -2.55 -0.64
CA ILE A 21 -4.92 -3.40 -0.61
C ILE A 21 -3.82 -2.61 0.06
N TYR A 22 -3.09 -3.26 0.95
CA TYR A 22 -1.98 -2.63 1.65
C TYR A 22 -0.77 -3.55 1.79
N GLU A 23 0.40 -2.95 1.93
CA GLU A 23 1.63 -3.68 2.20
C GLU A 23 1.62 -4.23 3.64
N LYS A 24 1.87 -5.52 3.79
CA LYS A 24 2.03 -6.17 5.08
C LYS A 24 3.41 -5.88 5.65
N LEU A 25 3.44 -5.18 6.79
CA LEU A 25 4.67 -4.90 7.52
C LEU A 25 5.07 -6.08 8.38
N PHE A 26 6.31 -6.55 8.21
CA PHE A 26 6.92 -7.50 9.13
C PHE A 26 7.87 -6.75 10.06
N ASN A 27 7.62 -6.82 11.38
CA ASN A 27 8.58 -6.57 12.46
C ASN A 27 9.50 -5.34 12.31
N ALA A 28 8.97 -4.18 11.93
CA ALA A 28 9.73 -2.93 11.95
C ALA A 28 9.68 -2.31 13.36
N PRO A 29 10.79 -2.20 14.10
CA PRO A 29 10.80 -1.46 15.36
C PRO A 29 10.76 0.05 15.12
N GLY A 30 10.08 0.79 16.00
CA GLY A 30 10.17 2.26 16.06
C GLY A 30 8.85 3.02 15.90
N ARG A 31 8.95 4.35 15.97
CA ARG A 31 7.80 5.28 15.98
C ARG A 31 7.03 5.32 14.66
N SER A 32 7.72 5.10 13.54
CA SER A 32 7.11 5.01 12.21
C SER A 32 6.19 3.80 12.10
N ALA A 33 6.63 2.64 12.59
CA ALA A 33 5.84 1.41 12.61
C ALA A 33 4.58 1.55 13.47
N LEU A 34 4.66 2.22 14.63
CA LEU A 34 3.48 2.50 15.45
C LEU A 34 2.43 3.33 14.69
N THR A 35 2.88 4.39 14.01
CA THR A 35 2.00 5.28 13.25
C THR A 35 1.33 4.53 12.10
N LEU A 36 2.12 3.78 11.35
CA LEU A 36 1.63 3.04 10.19
C LEU A 36 0.65 1.94 10.61
N ASN A 37 0.96 1.17 11.65
CA ASN A 37 0.04 0.18 12.20
C ASN A 37 -1.28 0.80 12.71
N ALA A 38 -1.23 1.98 13.33
CA ALA A 38 -2.43 2.68 13.75
C ALA A 38 -3.29 3.08 12.54
N MET A 39 -2.69 3.65 11.49
CA MET A 39 -3.39 3.98 10.24
C MET A 39 -3.97 2.74 9.56
N THR A 40 -3.20 1.65 9.45
CA THR A 40 -3.69 0.36 8.91
C THR A 40 -4.89 -0.16 9.70
N GLY A 41 -4.86 -0.05 11.04
CA GLY A 41 -6.01 -0.42 11.88
C GLY A 41 -7.26 0.38 11.54
N VAL A 42 -7.13 1.70 11.30
CA VAL A 42 -8.25 2.54 10.86
C VAL A 42 -8.76 2.11 9.49
N VAL A 43 -7.88 1.82 8.52
CA VAL A 43 -8.28 1.32 7.19
C VAL A 43 -9.08 0.03 7.30
N ILE A 44 -8.58 -0.95 8.06
CA ILE A 44 -9.24 -2.25 8.25
C ILE A 44 -10.64 -2.04 8.87
N LEU A 45 -10.73 -1.20 9.90
CA LEU A 45 -12.02 -0.92 10.55
C LEU A 45 -13.02 -0.30 9.57
N VAL A 46 -12.62 0.73 8.83
CA VAL A 46 -13.50 1.42 7.86
C VAL A 46 -13.91 0.47 6.74
N ALA A 47 -12.99 -0.34 6.20
CA ALA A 47 -13.28 -1.32 5.18
C ALA A 47 -14.36 -2.31 5.65
N MET A 48 -14.22 -2.87 6.85
CA MET A 48 -15.21 -3.78 7.43
C MET A 48 -16.57 -3.11 7.69
N GLN A 49 -16.58 -1.86 8.15
CA GLN A 49 -17.83 -1.10 8.35
C GLN A 49 -18.57 -0.82 7.04
N ARG A 50 -17.84 -0.68 5.93
CA ARG A 50 -18.39 -0.32 4.63
C ARG A 50 -18.58 -1.50 3.67
N GLY A 51 -18.14 -2.70 4.07
CA GLY A 51 -18.18 -3.89 3.23
C GLY A 51 -17.18 -3.88 2.08
N TRP A 52 -16.07 -3.13 2.21
CA TRP A 52 -14.99 -3.14 1.22
C TRP A 52 -14.15 -4.41 1.38
N GLU A 53 -13.79 -5.01 0.26
CA GLU A 53 -12.86 -6.12 0.27
C GLU A 53 -11.48 -5.63 0.72
N ILE A 54 -10.79 -6.44 1.53
CA ILE A 54 -9.49 -6.07 2.07
C ILE A 54 -8.49 -7.21 1.94
N SER A 55 -7.32 -6.89 1.42
CA SER A 55 -6.22 -7.84 1.25
C SER A 55 -4.88 -7.19 1.61
N SER A 56 -3.89 -8.04 1.89
CA SER A 56 -2.54 -7.58 2.20
C SER A 56 -1.50 -8.41 1.46
N VAL A 57 -0.40 -7.76 1.08
CA VAL A 57 0.66 -8.38 0.30
C VAL A 57 2.03 -8.09 0.90
N SER A 58 2.93 -9.07 0.86
CA SER A 58 4.30 -8.86 1.35
C SER A 58 5.10 -8.00 0.37
N PRO A 59 6.02 -7.13 0.85
CA PRO A 59 6.88 -6.36 -0.04
C PRO A 59 7.71 -7.22 -1.00
N MET A 60 8.05 -8.44 -0.59
CA MET A 60 8.78 -9.38 -1.44
C MET A 60 7.91 -9.88 -2.61
N THR A 61 6.63 -10.11 -2.35
CA THR A 61 5.63 -10.50 -3.37
C THR A 61 5.41 -9.36 -4.36
N ILE A 62 5.24 -8.12 -3.89
CA ILE A 62 5.08 -6.93 -4.76
C ILE A 62 6.28 -6.81 -5.71
N LYS A 63 7.50 -6.79 -5.16
CA LYS A 63 8.73 -6.63 -5.96
C LYS A 63 8.88 -7.74 -7.00
N LYS A 64 8.58 -8.99 -6.62
CA LYS A 64 8.65 -10.12 -7.54
C LYS A 64 7.64 -9.99 -8.68
N ALA A 65 6.40 -9.57 -8.38
CA ALA A 65 5.38 -9.39 -9.39
C ALA A 65 5.76 -8.27 -10.37
N VAL A 66 6.13 -7.10 -9.86
CA VAL A 66 6.46 -5.92 -10.68
C VAL A 66 7.73 -6.13 -11.53
N THR A 67 8.78 -6.72 -10.97
CA THR A 67 10.10 -6.82 -11.65
C THR A 67 10.37 -8.18 -12.29
N GLY A 68 9.53 -9.19 -12.02
CA GLY A 68 9.74 -10.57 -12.43
C GLY A 68 10.77 -11.35 -11.59
N THR A 69 11.43 -10.73 -10.61
CA THR A 69 12.45 -11.40 -9.79
C THR A 69 12.30 -11.13 -8.29
N GLY A 70 12.40 -12.20 -7.48
CA GLY A 70 12.36 -12.09 -6.02
C GLY A 70 13.60 -11.45 -5.40
N ARG A 71 14.64 -11.16 -6.19
CA ARG A 71 15.88 -10.51 -5.74
C ARG A 71 15.88 -8.99 -5.95
N ALA A 72 14.84 -8.44 -6.55
CA ALA A 72 14.77 -7.01 -6.82
C ALA A 72 14.82 -6.19 -5.52
N SER A 73 15.61 -5.12 -5.56
CA SER A 73 15.65 -4.11 -4.52
C SER A 73 14.39 -3.23 -4.58
N LYS A 74 14.17 -2.41 -3.54
CA LYS A 74 13.10 -1.39 -3.59
C LYS A 74 13.35 -0.38 -4.72
N LYS A 75 14.60 -0.02 -4.96
CA LYS A 75 15.01 0.90 -6.02
C LYS A 75 14.70 0.32 -7.40
N ASP A 76 14.98 -0.97 -7.62
CA ASP A 76 14.74 -1.64 -8.90
C ASP A 76 13.25 -1.62 -9.24
N MET A 77 12.38 -1.83 -8.24
CA MET A 77 10.92 -1.76 -8.40
C MET A 77 10.47 -0.35 -8.77
N VAL A 78 10.95 0.68 -8.06
CA VAL A 78 10.62 2.08 -8.36
C VAL A 78 11.08 2.46 -9.76
N GLU A 79 12.33 2.15 -10.14
CA GLU A 79 12.85 2.42 -11.49
C GLU A 79 12.03 1.71 -12.58
N TYR A 80 11.63 0.45 -12.34
CA TYR A 80 10.75 -0.28 -13.24
C TYR A 80 9.41 0.44 -13.43
N ILE A 81 8.78 0.86 -12.32
CA ILE A 81 7.50 1.56 -12.33
C ILE A 81 7.62 2.89 -13.06
N GLN A 82 8.62 3.71 -12.73
CA GLN A 82 8.83 5.02 -13.36
C GLN A 82 9.18 4.91 -14.85
N LYS A 83 9.86 3.83 -15.26
CA LYS A 83 10.11 3.56 -16.68
C LYS A 83 8.83 3.23 -17.44
N ARG A 84 7.87 2.55 -16.79
CA ARG A 84 6.59 2.16 -17.39
C ARG A 84 5.52 3.26 -17.29
N TYR A 85 5.56 4.05 -16.22
CA TYR A 85 4.63 5.14 -15.88
C TYR A 85 5.44 6.41 -15.59
N PRO A 86 5.93 7.12 -16.62
CA PRO A 86 6.83 8.28 -16.47
C PRO A 86 6.22 9.47 -15.71
N GLU A 87 4.89 9.51 -15.58
CA GLU A 87 4.17 10.50 -14.78
C GLU A 87 4.33 10.29 -13.27
N VAL A 88 4.64 9.07 -12.83
CA VAL A 88 4.89 8.75 -11.42
C VAL A 88 6.30 9.18 -11.06
N THR A 89 6.43 10.24 -10.27
CA THR A 89 7.74 10.78 -9.86
C THR A 89 8.00 10.61 -8.37
N ASP A 90 6.94 10.47 -7.56
CA ASP A 90 7.06 10.23 -6.12
C ASP A 90 7.23 8.75 -5.79
N HIS A 91 8.09 8.45 -4.82
CA HIS A 91 8.35 7.07 -4.42
C HIS A 91 7.16 6.41 -3.71
N ASN A 92 6.31 7.17 -3.00
CA ASN A 92 5.13 6.61 -2.35
C ASN A 92 4.02 6.30 -3.38
N GLU A 93 3.90 7.13 -4.42
CA GLU A 93 3.04 6.84 -5.57
C GLU A 93 3.52 5.55 -6.28
N ALA A 94 4.83 5.41 -6.49
CA ALA A 94 5.40 4.19 -7.07
C ALA A 94 5.14 2.96 -6.18
N ASP A 95 5.28 3.07 -4.85
CA ASP A 95 4.94 1.99 -3.92
C ASP A 95 3.45 1.59 -4.03
N ALA A 96 2.55 2.57 -4.03
CA ALA A 96 1.11 2.34 -4.18
C ALA A 96 0.75 1.69 -5.52
N LEU A 97 1.37 2.16 -6.61
CA LEU A 97 1.19 1.59 -7.94
C LEU A 97 1.74 0.16 -8.02
N GLY A 98 2.86 -0.12 -7.35
CA GLY A 98 3.40 -1.48 -7.25
C GLY A 98 2.42 -2.46 -6.58
N ILE A 99 1.76 -2.03 -5.49
CA ILE A 99 0.71 -2.83 -4.84
C ILE A 99 -0.45 -3.08 -5.81
N TRP A 100 -0.90 -2.04 -6.52
CA TRP A 100 -1.99 -2.17 -7.47
C TRP A 100 -1.64 -3.09 -8.65
N LEU A 101 -0.44 -2.97 -9.22
CA LEU A 101 0.03 -3.85 -10.31
C LEU A 101 0.08 -5.31 -9.89
N TRP A 102 0.53 -5.59 -8.66
CA TRP A 102 0.49 -6.95 -8.14
C TRP A 102 -0.95 -7.49 -8.11
N TYR A 103 -1.92 -6.67 -7.69
CA TYR A 103 -3.30 -7.10 -7.61
C TYR A 103 -3.94 -7.27 -8.99
N SER A 104 -3.76 -6.30 -9.89
CA SER A 104 -4.39 -6.29 -11.21
C SER A 104 -3.83 -7.35 -12.16
N GLU A 105 -2.61 -7.83 -11.92
CA GLU A 105 -1.98 -8.91 -12.70
C GLU A 105 -2.09 -10.29 -12.03
N ALA A 106 -2.67 -10.38 -10.81
CA ALA A 106 -2.87 -11.64 -10.09
C ALA A 106 -4.30 -12.21 -10.21
N GLU A 107 -5.27 -11.40 -10.66
CA GLU A 107 -6.58 -11.81 -11.19
C GLU A 107 -6.57 -11.93 -12.73
#